data_AF-Q6MZ40-F1
#
_entry.id   AF-Q6MZ40-F1
#
_cell.length_a   1.000
_cell.length_b   1.000
_cell.length_c   1.000
_cell.angle_alpha   90.00
_cell.angle_beta   90.00
_cell.angle_gamma   90.00
#
_symmetry.space_group_name_H-M   'P 1'
#
loop_
_entity.id
_entity.type
_entity.pdbx_description
1 polymer ?
#
loop_
_entity_poly.entity_id
_entity_poly.type
_entity_poly.pdbx_seq_one_letter_code
_entity_poly.pdbx_strand_id
1 'polypeptide(L)'
;MLRSPDWMELIEKAPQWDLRFAVPEVCLLEAVADVPREWRKRRSEVAKLAVGEFGLTQSQNEWLDVIDRKIDGYEEALGARLADIEADIVPIPEGVNLRDIVQRAIDRRKPYQEGEEKRRLSRHADLVYDTTHRGCGS
;
A
#
# COMPACT_ATOMS: atom_id res chain seq x y z
N MET A 1 2.78 2.41 -7.39
CA MET A 1 2.79 3.75 -6.77
C MET A 1 1.85 4.62 -7.59
N LEU A 2 1.08 5.56 -7.04
CA LEU A 2 0.09 6.39 -7.79
C LEU A 2 0.69 7.29 -8.91
N ARG A 3 2.00 7.21 -9.12
CA ARG A 3 2.77 7.89 -10.16
C ARG A 3 3.35 6.91 -11.19
N SER A 4 3.05 5.61 -11.10
CA SER A 4 3.47 4.68 -12.15
C SER A 4 2.69 4.94 -13.43
N PRO A 5 3.27 4.64 -14.61
CA PRO A 5 2.64 4.91 -15.90
C PRO A 5 1.20 4.39 -15.99
N ASP A 6 0.98 3.13 -15.60
CA ASP A 6 -0.35 2.49 -15.64
C ASP A 6 -1.39 3.22 -14.78
N TRP A 7 -0.98 3.73 -13.61
CA TRP A 7 -1.87 4.50 -12.74
C TRP A 7 -2.17 5.88 -13.32
N MET A 8 -1.18 6.53 -13.94
CA MET A 8 -1.40 7.83 -14.58
C MET A 8 -2.33 7.71 -15.78
N GLU A 9 -2.16 6.68 -16.60
CA GLU A 9 -3.07 6.39 -17.72
C GLU A 9 -4.49 6.13 -17.22
N LEU A 10 -4.64 5.33 -16.15
CA LEU A 10 -5.95 5.07 -15.55
C LEU A 10 -6.61 6.35 -15.03
N ILE A 11 -5.86 7.22 -14.35
CA ILE A 11 -6.37 8.51 -13.86
C ILE A 11 -6.78 9.41 -15.04
N GLU A 12 -5.99 9.46 -16.10
CA GLU A 12 -6.30 10.25 -17.30
C GLU A 12 -7.57 9.78 -18.01
N LYS A 13 -7.79 8.45 -18.06
CA LYS A 13 -8.97 7.85 -18.68
C LYS A 13 -10.19 7.81 -17.79
N ALA A 14 -10.05 8.02 -16.48
CA ALA A 14 -11.14 7.90 -15.52
C ALA A 14 -12.40 8.72 -15.91
N PRO A 15 -12.30 10.00 -16.37
CA PRO A 15 -13.49 10.76 -16.79
C PRO A 15 -14.18 10.18 -18.03
N GLN A 16 -13.42 9.56 -18.94
CA GLN A 16 -13.96 8.96 -20.17
C GLN A 16 -14.73 7.68 -19.88
N TRP A 17 -14.39 7.02 -18.76
CA TRP A 17 -14.96 5.74 -18.34
C TRP A 17 -15.93 5.86 -17.15
N ASP A 18 -16.23 7.09 -16.72
CA ASP A 18 -17.04 7.38 -15.52
C ASP A 18 -16.56 6.63 -14.27
N LEU A 19 -15.23 6.56 -14.10
CA LEU A 19 -14.61 5.92 -12.95
C LEU A 19 -14.36 6.92 -11.82
N ARG A 20 -14.49 6.45 -10.58
CA ARG A 20 -14.09 7.17 -9.37
C ARG A 20 -13.09 6.36 -8.58
N PHE A 21 -12.14 7.04 -7.96
CA PHE A 21 -11.20 6.42 -7.04
C PHE A 21 -11.75 6.51 -5.63
N ALA A 22 -11.83 5.38 -4.94
CA ALA A 22 -12.21 5.33 -3.54
C ALA A 22 -11.04 4.79 -2.73
N VAL A 23 -10.67 5.50 -1.67
CA VAL A 23 -9.59 5.13 -0.75
C VAL A 23 -10.18 4.95 0.64
N PRO A 24 -10.18 3.73 1.20
CA PRO A 24 -10.57 3.52 2.58
C PRO A 24 -9.66 4.30 3.53
N GLU A 25 -10.25 4.97 4.52
CA GLU A 25 -9.54 5.77 5.53
C GLU A 25 -8.45 4.94 6.24
N VAL A 26 -8.71 3.67 6.52
CA VAL A 26 -7.72 2.75 7.12
C VAL A 26 -6.45 2.62 6.27
N CYS A 27 -6.57 2.59 4.94
CA CYS A 27 -5.41 2.50 4.04
C CYS A 27 -4.58 3.80 4.08
N LEU A 28 -5.23 4.95 4.26
CA LEU A 28 -4.54 6.23 4.43
C LEU A 28 -3.73 6.25 5.73
N LEU A 29 -4.36 5.87 6.85
CA LEU A 29 -3.70 5.81 8.16
C LEU A 29 -2.50 4.85 8.15
N GLU A 30 -2.65 3.69 7.52
CA GLU A 30 -1.56 2.72 7.38
C GLU A 30 -0.43 3.27 6.48
N ALA A 31 -0.75 3.90 5.36
CA ALA A 31 0.25 4.47 4.46
C ALA A 31 1.08 5.57 5.15
N VAL A 32 0.42 6.46 5.89
CA VAL A 32 1.08 7.53 6.67
C VAL A 32 2.00 6.97 7.75
N ALA A 33 1.68 5.82 8.33
CA ALA A 33 2.54 5.16 9.31
C ALA A 33 3.72 4.40 8.66
N ASP A 34 3.44 3.57 7.65
CA ASP A 34 4.41 2.60 7.13
C ASP A 34 5.39 3.19 6.12
N VAL A 35 4.96 4.10 5.25
CA VAL A 35 5.82 4.62 4.17
C VAL A 35 6.95 5.50 4.71
N PRO A 36 6.71 6.51 5.58
CA PRO A 36 7.78 7.28 6.20
C PRO A 36 8.76 6.40 6.97
N ARG A 37 8.25 5.36 7.65
CA ARG A 37 9.08 4.41 8.38
C ARG A 37 10.00 3.60 7.47
N GLU A 38 9.50 3.10 6.35
CA GLU A 38 10.32 2.37 5.38
C GLU A 38 11.35 3.30 4.72
N TRP A 39 10.96 4.54 4.42
CA TRP A 39 11.88 5.54 3.88
C TRP A 39 12.99 5.90 4.86
N ARG A 40 12.72 5.98 6.17
CA ARG A 40 13.77 6.17 7.20
C ARG A 40 14.81 5.04 7.20
N LYS A 41 14.41 3.79 6.91
CA LYS A 41 15.37 2.68 6.76
C LYS A 41 16.27 2.90 5.55
N ARG A 42 15.68 3.21 4.39
CA ARG A 42 16.43 3.50 3.15
C ARG A 42 17.34 4.73 3.30
N ARG A 43 16.88 5.76 4.00
CA ARG A 43 17.67 6.93 4.39
C ARG A 43 18.90 6.52 5.21
N SER A 44 18.75 5.57 6.14
CA SER A 44 19.90 5.00 6.88
C SER A 44 20.87 4.26 5.97
N GLU A 45 20.38 3.56 4.93
CA GLU A 45 21.26 2.92 3.93
C GLU A 45 22.05 3.96 3.13
N VAL A 46 21.41 5.05 2.70
CA VAL A 46 22.10 6.17 2.01
C VAL A 46 23.17 6.79 2.91
N ALA A 47 22.89 6.96 4.20
CA ALA A 47 23.85 7.51 5.17
C ALA A 47 25.07 6.60 5.41
N LYS A 48 24.96 5.30 5.14
CA LYS A 48 26.05 4.33 5.31
C LYS A 48 26.99 4.25 4.10
N LEU A 49 26.67 4.90 2.99
CA LEU A 49 27.51 4.90 1.81
C LEU A 49 28.86 5.57 2.12
N ALA A 50 29.96 4.87 1.85
CA ALA A 50 31.33 5.36 2.04
C ALA A 50 31.75 6.29 0.90
N VAL A 51 31.15 7.48 0.84
CA VAL A 51 31.36 8.44 -0.25
C VAL A 51 32.50 9.44 0.02
N GLY A 52 33.08 9.41 1.22
CA GLY A 52 34.10 10.36 1.66
C GLY A 52 35.40 10.28 0.84
N GLU A 53 35.80 9.08 0.41
CA GLU A 53 36.99 8.87 -0.44
C GLU A 53 36.85 9.53 -1.83
N PHE A 54 35.62 9.83 -2.24
CA PHE A 54 35.30 10.49 -3.50
C PHE A 54 35.02 12.00 -3.33
N GLY A 55 35.13 12.54 -2.11
CA GLY A 55 34.84 13.95 -1.83
C GLY A 55 33.34 14.32 -1.93
N LEU A 56 32.43 13.34 -1.87
CA LEU A 56 30.99 13.54 -2.09
C LEU A 56 30.17 13.70 -0.79
N THR A 57 30.83 13.94 0.35
CA THR A 57 30.16 14.06 1.65
C THR A 57 29.10 15.16 1.67
N GLN A 58 29.37 16.30 1.03
CA GLN A 58 28.39 17.38 0.95
C GLN A 58 27.14 16.94 0.18
N SER A 59 27.30 16.30 -0.99
CA SER A 59 26.17 15.82 -1.78
C SER A 59 25.36 14.74 -1.04
N GLN A 60 26.02 13.87 -0.27
CA GLN A 60 25.32 12.91 0.58
C GLN A 60 24.45 13.60 1.63
N ASN A 61 24.96 14.64 2.30
CA ASN A 61 24.18 15.41 3.27
C ASN A 61 22.98 16.09 2.59
N GLU A 62 23.17 16.70 1.42
CA GLU A 62 22.09 17.31 0.64
C GLU A 62 21.00 16.28 0.27
N TRP A 63 21.39 15.05 -0.11
CA TRP A 63 20.44 13.98 -0.38
C TRP A 63 19.69 13.56 0.88
N LEU A 64 20.37 13.42 2.02
CA LEU A 64 19.73 13.08 3.28
C LEU A 64 18.71 14.15 3.70
N ASP A 65 19.04 15.43 3.55
CA ASP A 65 18.14 16.55 3.83
C ASP A 65 16.90 16.57 2.90
N VAL A 66 17.09 16.21 1.62
CA VAL A 66 15.97 16.04 0.69
C VAL A 66 15.08 14.86 1.11
N ILE A 67 15.67 13.73 1.49
CA ILE A 67 14.94 12.55 1.92
C ILE A 67 14.16 12.85 3.21
N ASP A 68 14.79 13.50 4.19
CA ASP A 68 14.16 13.85 5.47
C ASP A 68 12.96 14.80 5.23
N ARG A 69 13.09 15.82 4.38
CA ARG A 69 11.95 16.67 3.96
C ARG A 69 10.82 15.89 3.28
N LYS A 70 11.15 14.88 2.47
CA LYS A 70 10.14 14.03 1.81
C LYS A 70 9.43 13.12 2.78
N ILE A 71 10.13 12.61 3.80
CA ILE A 71 9.57 11.81 4.87
C ILE A 71 8.59 12.65 5.70
N ASP A 72 9.01 13.84 6.11
CA ASP A 72 8.22 14.71 6.98
C ASP A 72 6.98 15.27 6.26
N GLY A 73 7.11 15.60 4.97
CA GLY A 73 5.99 16.07 4.13
C GLY A 73 5.14 14.97 3.50
N TYR A 74 5.31 13.70 3.86
CA TYR A 74 4.66 12.59 3.16
C TYR A 74 3.12 12.63 3.27
N GLU A 75 2.59 12.86 4.47
CA GLU A 75 1.14 12.86 4.72
C GLU A 75 0.45 13.97 3.92
N GLU A 76 0.98 15.19 3.98
CA GLU A 76 0.48 16.33 3.22
C GLU A 76 0.55 16.06 1.71
N ALA A 77 1.68 15.53 1.22
CA ALA A 77 1.85 15.22 -0.19
C ALA A 77 0.90 14.10 -0.68
N LEU A 78 0.60 13.12 0.19
CA LEU A 78 -0.38 12.07 -0.11
C LEU A 78 -1.79 12.64 -0.16
N GLY A 79 -2.17 13.46 0.83
CA GLY A 79 -3.47 14.13 0.87
C GLY A 79 -3.70 15.01 -0.36
N ALA A 80 -2.72 15.85 -0.71
CA ALA A 80 -2.76 16.68 -1.92
C ALA A 80 -2.93 15.82 -3.18
N ARG A 81 -2.17 14.72 -3.30
CA ARG A 81 -2.27 13.83 -4.46
C ARG A 81 -3.65 13.14 -4.55
N LEU A 82 -4.25 12.77 -3.44
CA LEU A 82 -5.59 12.16 -3.42
C LEU A 82 -6.67 13.17 -3.79
N ALA A 83 -6.54 14.42 -3.33
CA ALA A 83 -7.41 15.52 -3.74
C ALA A 83 -7.28 15.84 -5.24
N ASP A 84 -6.05 15.88 -5.77
CA ASP A 84 -5.79 16.15 -7.20
C ASP A 84 -6.45 15.13 -8.14
N ILE A 85 -6.64 13.89 -7.69
CA ILE A 85 -7.29 12.82 -8.47
C ILE A 85 -8.77 12.64 -8.11
N GLU A 86 -9.32 13.57 -7.32
CA GLU A 86 -10.71 13.54 -6.85
C GLU A 86 -11.08 12.21 -6.17
N ALA A 87 -10.15 11.64 -5.39
CA ALA A 87 -10.40 10.38 -4.70
C ALA A 87 -11.33 10.58 -3.49
N ASP A 88 -12.36 9.75 -3.42
CA ASP A 88 -13.27 9.69 -2.28
C ASP A 88 -12.60 8.96 -1.11
N ILE A 89 -12.47 9.62 0.04
CA ILE A 89 -12.06 8.95 1.27
C ILE A 89 -13.27 8.27 1.89
N VAL A 90 -13.25 6.94 1.91
CA VAL A 90 -14.35 6.14 2.46
C VAL A 90 -14.10 5.93 3.95
N PRO A 91 -15.00 6.41 4.84
CA PRO A 91 -14.81 6.28 6.27
C PRO A 91 -14.82 4.82 6.69
N ILE A 92 -14.22 4.52 7.83
CA ILE A 92 -14.27 3.17 8.41
C ILE A 92 -15.75 2.81 8.70
N PRO A 93 -16.31 1.73 8.10
CA PRO A 93 -17.70 1.36 8.32
C PRO A 93 -18.02 1.07 9.79
N GLU A 94 -19.24 1.38 10.20
CA GLU A 94 -19.74 1.05 11.53
C GLU A 94 -19.73 -0.47 11.75
N GLY A 95 -19.33 -0.90 12.95
CA GLY A 95 -19.21 -2.33 13.30
C GLY A 95 -17.88 -2.99 12.95
N VAL A 96 -16.95 -2.29 12.29
CA VAL A 96 -15.58 -2.77 12.12
C VAL A 96 -14.83 -2.73 13.45
N ASN A 97 -14.19 -3.83 13.82
CA ASN A 97 -13.39 -3.91 15.03
C ASN A 97 -12.08 -3.11 14.89
N LEU A 98 -12.07 -1.88 15.42
CA LEU A 98 -10.89 -1.01 15.44
C LEU A 98 -9.67 -1.68 16.08
N ARG A 99 -9.87 -2.59 17.04
CA ARG A 99 -8.77 -3.34 17.66
C ARG A 99 -8.02 -4.20 16.64
N ASP A 100 -8.75 -4.82 15.71
CA ASP A 100 -8.13 -5.64 14.67
C ASP A 100 -7.36 -4.78 13.67
N ILE A 101 -7.84 -3.57 13.37
CA ILE A 101 -7.11 -2.59 12.55
C ILE A 101 -5.80 -2.21 13.24
N VAL A 102 -5.86 -1.83 14.52
CA VAL A 102 -4.66 -1.50 15.30
C VAL A 102 -3.70 -2.69 15.38
N GLN A 103 -4.22 -3.89 15.63
CA GLN A 103 -3.40 -5.10 15.69
C GLN A 103 -2.76 -5.41 14.34
N ARG A 104 -3.46 -5.20 13.21
CA ARG A 104 -2.87 -5.34 11.87
C ARG A 104 -1.75 -4.34 11.63
N ALA A 105 -1.91 -3.10 12.04
CA ALA A 105 -0.86 -2.08 11.96
C ALA A 105 0.37 -2.49 12.80
N ILE A 106 0.17 -3.03 14.00
CA ILE A 106 1.25 -3.58 14.84
C ILE A 106 1.93 -4.78 14.16
N ASP A 107 1.14 -5.73 13.68
CA ASP A 107 1.60 -6.97 13.06
C ASP A 107 2.17 -6.77 11.65
N ARG A 108 1.99 -5.58 11.06
CA ARG A 108 2.31 -5.24 9.66
C ARG A 108 1.60 -6.15 8.65
N ARG A 109 0.36 -6.52 8.98
CA ARG A 109 -0.49 -7.29 8.06
C ARG A 109 -1.18 -6.33 7.11
N LYS A 110 -0.87 -6.46 5.82
CA LYS A 110 -1.49 -5.64 4.75
C LYS A 110 -3.03 -5.76 4.80
N PRO A 111 -3.76 -4.66 4.52
CA PRO A 111 -5.22 -4.63 4.62
C PRO A 111 -5.87 -5.53 3.56
N TYR A 112 -5.24 -5.61 2.38
CA TYR A 112 -5.58 -6.56 1.32
C TYR A 112 -4.60 -7.72 1.35
N GLN A 113 -5.10 -8.92 1.63
CA GLN A 113 -4.36 -10.14 1.35
C GLN A 113 -4.61 -10.49 -0.11
N GLU A 114 -3.53 -10.60 -0.90
CA GLU A 114 -3.61 -11.24 -2.22
C GLU A 114 -4.09 -12.70 -2.04
N GLY A 115 -5.37 -12.95 -2.29
CA GLY A 115 -5.85 -14.28 -2.67
C GLY A 115 -6.25 -15.27 -1.57
N GLU A 116 -6.56 -14.85 -0.33
CA GLU A 116 -7.15 -15.83 0.62
C GLU A 116 -8.57 -16.25 0.25
N GLU A 117 -9.34 -15.39 -0.43
CA GLU A 117 -10.66 -15.76 -0.93
C GLU A 117 -10.59 -16.83 -2.03
N LYS A 118 -9.57 -16.76 -2.91
CA LYS A 118 -9.29 -17.84 -3.89
C LYS A 118 -8.91 -19.15 -3.20
N ARG A 119 -8.18 -19.13 -2.09
CA ARG A 119 -7.85 -20.34 -1.31
C ARG A 119 -9.05 -20.94 -0.56
N ARG A 120 -10.06 -20.14 -0.21
CA ARG A 120 -11.29 -20.62 0.44
C ARG A 120 -12.27 -21.19 -0.59
N LEU A 121 -12.44 -20.52 -1.73
CA LEU A 121 -13.26 -21.00 -2.86
C LEU A 121 -12.66 -22.24 -3.53
N SER A 122 -11.33 -22.31 -3.71
CA SER A 122 -10.68 -23.50 -4.29
C SER A 122 -10.80 -24.72 -3.37
N ARG A 123 -10.60 -24.55 -2.05
CA ARG A 123 -10.78 -25.66 -1.10
C ARG A 123 -12.23 -26.15 -0.99
N HIS A 124 -13.21 -25.28 -1.22
CA HIS A 124 -14.60 -25.70 -1.23
C HIS A 124 -14.98 -26.41 -2.54
N ALA A 125 -14.41 -25.99 -3.68
CA ALA A 125 -14.56 -26.69 -4.96
C ALA A 125 -13.89 -28.08 -4.95
N ASP A 126 -12.71 -28.21 -4.33
CA ASP A 126 -12.00 -29.49 -4.19
C ASP A 126 -12.75 -30.48 -3.28
N LEU A 127 -13.41 -29.99 -2.22
CA LEU A 127 -14.25 -30.81 -1.33
C LEU A 127 -15.55 -31.31 -2.01
N VAL A 128 -16.12 -30.53 -2.94
CA VAL A 128 -17.35 -30.91 -3.65
C VAL A 128 -17.05 -31.94 -4.76
N TYR A 129 -15.87 -31.88 -5.39
CA TYR A 129 -15.46 -32.83 -6.44
C TYR A 129 -15.06 -34.22 -5.92
N ASP A 130 -14.48 -34.34 -4.72
CA ASP A 130 -14.09 -35.65 -4.15
C ASP A 130 -15.31 -36.45 -3.64
N THR A 131 -16.38 -35.77 -3.22
CA THR A 131 -17.62 -36.44 -2.76
C THR A 131 -18.51 -36.97 -3.87
N THR A 132 -18.38 -36.48 -5.11
CA THR A 132 -19.23 -36.89 -6.24
C THR A 132 -18.64 -38.00 -7.12
N HIS A 133 -17.34 -38.29 -7.02
CA HIS A 133 -16.67 -39.29 -7.87
C HIS A 133 -16.29 -40.60 -7.17
N ARG A 134 -16.53 -40.77 -5.86
CA ARG A 134 -16.28 -42.02 -5.12
C ARG A 134 -17.51 -42.93 -4.99
N GLY A 135 -18.42 -42.89 -5.96
CA GLY A 135 -19.67 -43.63 -5.94
C GLY A 135 -20.11 -44.19 -7.29
N CYS A 136 -19.20 -44.80 -8.08
CA CYS A 136 -19.60 -45.74 -9.13
C CYS A 136 -18.41 -46.62 -9.56
N GLY A 137 -18.35 -47.81 -8.99
CA GLY A 137 -17.42 -48.86 -9.38
C GLY A 137 -18.00 -50.19 -8.90
N SER A 138 -18.97 -50.69 -9.65
CA SER A 138 -19.43 -52.09 -9.60
C SER A 138 -18.77 -52.84 -10.76
#